data_AF-A0AA46ZBY3-F1
#
_entry.id   AF-A0AA46ZBY3-F1
#
_cell.length_a   1.000
_cell.length_b   1.000
_cell.length_c   1.000
_cell.angle_alpha   90.00
_cell.angle_beta   90.00
_cell.angle_gamma   90.00
#
_symmetry.space_group_name_H-M   'P 1'
#
loop_
_entity.id
_entity.type
_entity.pdbx_description
1 polymer ?
#
loop_
_entity_poly.entity_id
_entity_poly.type
_entity_poly.pdbx_seq_one_letter_code
_entity_poly.pdbx_strand_id
1 'polypeptide(L)'
;MTEPRPLAVFDLDGTLADTAHRQHFLERSPRDWRGFFAAAPADTPLAEGVALAREAAADCDLLYLTGRPERCRADTEEWLRAHGLPEGPVRMRRDHDRRPAVRTKLEALRGLRATRTVRMLVDDDPLVLGEAERAGFRVVAADWGRTSAQLRAGQEREGRT
;
A
#
# COMPACT_ATOMS: atom_id res chain seq x y z
N MET A 1 0.58 -24.00 -22.47
CA MET A 1 0.62 -22.59 -22.03
C MET A 1 0.97 -22.60 -20.56
N THR A 2 2.10 -22.03 -20.16
CA THR A 2 2.46 -21.90 -18.74
C THR A 2 1.46 -20.92 -18.10
N GLU A 3 0.85 -21.29 -16.98
CA GLU A 3 0.00 -20.36 -16.25
C GLU A 3 0.79 -19.11 -15.86
N PRO A 4 0.18 -17.92 -15.90
CA PRO A 4 0.86 -16.70 -15.47
C PRO A 4 1.25 -16.82 -13.99
N ARG A 5 2.48 -16.40 -13.63
CA ARG A 5 2.97 -16.36 -12.23
C ARG A 5 1.92 -15.73 -11.30
N PRO A 6 1.73 -16.13 -10.05
CA PRO A 6 0.76 -15.44 -9.19
C PRO A 6 1.20 -14.00 -8.86
N LEU A 7 0.28 -13.19 -8.36
CA LEU A 7 0.54 -11.82 -7.89
C LEU A 7 0.89 -11.80 -6.40
N ALA A 8 1.96 -11.10 -6.05
CA ALA A 8 2.22 -10.67 -4.68
C ALA A 8 1.86 -9.17 -4.56
N VAL A 9 0.86 -8.87 -3.75
CA VAL A 9 0.32 -7.51 -3.62
C VAL A 9 0.89 -6.86 -2.36
N PHE A 10 1.51 -5.69 -2.49
CA PHE A 10 2.12 -4.96 -1.39
C PHE A 10 1.50 -3.57 -1.24
N ASP A 11 1.12 -3.20 -0.02
CA ASP A 11 0.92 -1.80 0.33
C ASP A 11 2.27 -1.04 0.39
N LEU A 12 2.21 0.30 0.42
CA LEU A 12 3.38 1.15 0.61
C LEU A 12 3.49 1.72 2.02
N ASP A 13 2.49 2.47 2.49
CA ASP A 13 2.64 3.39 3.62
C ASP A 13 2.52 2.62 4.94
N GLY A 14 3.64 2.34 5.60
CA GLY A 14 3.69 1.45 6.78
C GLY A 14 4.10 0.02 6.45
N THR A 15 4.13 -0.35 5.16
CA THR A 15 4.49 -1.69 4.69
C THR A 15 5.88 -1.71 4.03
N LEU A 16 6.09 -0.89 2.99
CA LEU A 16 7.38 -0.75 2.30
C LEU A 16 8.08 0.57 2.65
N ALA A 17 7.32 1.58 3.04
CA ALA A 17 7.77 2.94 3.28
C ALA A 17 7.41 3.38 4.71
N ASP A 18 8.41 3.82 5.47
CA ASP A 18 8.21 4.45 6.76
C ASP A 18 7.67 5.87 6.55
N THR A 19 6.53 6.15 7.19
CA THR A 19 5.82 7.42 7.10
C THR A 19 6.00 8.30 8.34
N ALA A 20 6.81 7.86 9.32
CA ALA A 20 6.94 8.51 10.62
C ALA A 20 7.27 10.01 10.53
N HIS A 21 8.20 10.41 9.65
CA HIS A 21 8.64 11.81 9.52
C HIS A 21 7.52 12.75 9.07
N ARG A 22 6.51 12.24 8.36
CA ARG A 22 5.38 13.00 7.85
C ARG A 22 4.11 12.88 8.69
N GLN A 23 4.11 12.11 9.78
CA GLN A 23 2.92 11.95 10.63
C GLN A 23 2.42 13.27 11.26
N HIS A 24 3.33 14.21 11.53
CA HIS A 24 3.00 15.51 12.11
C HIS A 24 1.99 16.33 11.28
N PHE A 25 1.90 16.11 9.97
CA PHE A 25 0.89 16.75 9.11
C PHE A 25 -0.56 16.32 9.46
N LEU A 26 -0.73 15.16 10.10
CA LEU A 26 -2.03 14.58 10.44
C LEU A 26 -2.44 14.81 11.90
N GLU A 27 -1.58 15.42 12.71
CA GLU A 27 -1.82 15.64 14.15
C GLU A 27 -2.74 16.83 14.43
N ARG A 28 -2.84 17.78 13.47
CA ARG A 28 -3.63 19.01 13.61
C ARG A 28 -5.00 18.87 12.94
N SER A 29 -5.95 19.70 13.35
CA SER A 29 -7.27 19.83 12.72
C SER A 29 -7.42 21.22 12.08
N PRO A 30 -7.73 21.34 10.77
CA PRO A 30 -7.85 20.23 9.81
C PRO A 30 -6.48 19.57 9.52
N ARG A 31 -6.50 18.28 9.19
CA ARG A 31 -5.30 17.53 8.80
C ARG A 31 -4.76 18.03 7.46
N ASP A 32 -3.44 18.15 7.35
CA ASP A 32 -2.77 18.57 6.11
C ASP A 32 -2.39 17.36 5.25
N TRP A 33 -3.38 16.79 4.56
CA TRP A 33 -3.16 15.69 3.64
C TRP A 33 -2.27 16.07 2.45
N ARG A 34 -2.28 17.33 2.03
CA ARG A 34 -1.44 17.79 0.92
C ARG A 34 0.03 17.76 1.33
N GLY A 35 0.36 18.31 2.50
CA GLY A 35 1.71 18.26 3.07
C GLY A 35 2.16 16.82 3.34
N PHE A 36 1.26 15.99 3.89
CA PHE A 36 1.54 14.56 4.14
C PHE A 36 1.99 13.83 2.88
N PHE A 37 1.29 14.00 1.76
CA PHE A 37 1.65 13.32 0.51
C PHE A 37 2.81 13.97 -0.24
N ALA A 38 2.95 15.29 -0.16
CA ALA A 38 4.10 15.99 -0.76
C ALA A 38 5.44 15.57 -0.11
N ALA A 39 5.41 15.08 1.14
CA ALA A 39 6.59 14.59 1.86
C ALA A 39 6.91 13.10 1.61
N ALA A 40 6.07 12.37 0.85
CA ALA A 40 6.25 10.94 0.56
C ALA A 40 7.54 10.57 -0.20
N PRO A 41 8.12 11.41 -1.09
CA PRO A 41 9.39 11.10 -1.75
C PRO A 41 10.56 10.91 -0.76
N ALA A 42 10.45 11.42 0.46
CA ALA A 42 11.46 11.32 1.50
C ALA A 42 11.23 10.15 2.48
N ASP A 43 10.28 9.25 2.20
CA ASP A 43 10.05 8.08 3.04
C ASP A 43 11.29 7.19 3.12
N THR A 44 11.61 6.71 4.32
CA THR A 44 12.68 5.73 4.53
C THR A 44 12.15 4.34 4.17
N PRO A 45 12.86 3.51 3.38
CA PRO A 45 12.40 2.15 3.10
C PRO A 45 12.44 1.28 4.36
N LEU A 46 11.40 0.45 4.53
CA LEU A 46 11.34 -0.57 5.59
C LEU A 46 12.05 -1.83 5.10
N ALA A 47 13.19 -2.17 5.71
CA ALA A 47 14.10 -3.19 5.21
C ALA A 47 13.44 -4.57 5.08
N GLU A 48 12.63 -4.97 6.05
CA GLU A 48 11.90 -6.23 6.10
C GLU A 48 10.89 -6.33 4.94
N GLY A 49 10.10 -5.28 4.73
CA GLY A 49 9.14 -5.21 3.62
C GLY A 49 9.83 -5.25 2.26
N VAL A 50 10.94 -4.52 2.10
CA VAL A 50 11.73 -4.53 0.86
C VAL A 50 12.35 -5.90 0.59
N ALA A 51 12.88 -6.56 1.62
CA ALA A 51 13.42 -7.91 1.50
C ALA A 51 12.33 -8.90 1.06
N LEU A 52 11.15 -8.86 1.68
CA LEU A 52 10.02 -9.71 1.32
C LEU A 52 9.53 -9.46 -0.11
N ALA A 53 9.47 -8.20 -0.55
CA ALA A 53 9.12 -7.85 -1.93
C ALA A 53 10.10 -8.46 -2.94
N ARG A 54 11.40 -8.38 -2.66
CA ARG A 54 12.45 -8.97 -3.50
C ARG A 54 12.42 -10.49 -3.52
N GLU A 55 12.17 -11.13 -2.38
CA GLU A 55 12.00 -12.58 -2.29
C GLU A 55 10.78 -13.04 -3.09
N ALA A 56 9.64 -12.39 -2.91
CA ALA A 56 8.41 -12.68 -3.65
C ALA A 56 8.59 -12.52 -5.16
N ALA A 57 9.45 -11.60 -5.61
CA ALA A 57 9.75 -11.43 -7.03
C ALA A 57 10.47 -12.64 -7.66
N ALA A 58 10.94 -13.62 -6.89
CA ALA A 58 11.50 -14.84 -7.43
C ALA A 58 10.44 -15.70 -8.14
N ASP A 59 9.22 -15.78 -7.60
CA ASP A 59 8.14 -16.65 -8.10
C ASP A 59 6.78 -15.97 -8.35
N CYS A 60 6.62 -14.70 -7.94
CA CYS A 60 5.43 -13.89 -8.15
C CYS A 60 5.71 -12.63 -8.99
N ASP A 61 4.71 -12.15 -9.72
CA ASP A 61 4.75 -10.78 -10.25
C ASP A 61 4.27 -9.82 -9.14
N LEU A 62 4.93 -8.68 -8.98
CA LEU A 62 4.54 -7.72 -7.94
C LEU A 62 3.44 -6.78 -8.43
N LEU A 63 2.56 -6.38 -7.52
CA LEU A 63 1.64 -5.27 -7.70
C LEU A 63 1.64 -4.42 -6.43
N TYR A 64 1.86 -3.13 -6.58
CA TYR A 64 1.81 -2.18 -5.46
C TYR A 64 0.40 -1.62 -5.36
N LEU A 65 -0.28 -1.83 -4.23
CA LEU A 65 -1.66 -1.39 -3.98
C LEU A 65 -1.66 -0.39 -2.83
N THR A 66 -1.72 0.91 -3.15
CA THR A 66 -1.50 1.97 -2.16
C THR A 66 -2.69 2.89 -2.00
N GLY A 67 -2.86 3.38 -0.77
CA GLY A 67 -3.73 4.50 -0.45
C GLY A 67 -3.16 5.87 -0.84
N ARG A 68 -1.98 5.96 -1.45
CA ARG A 68 -1.52 7.22 -2.04
C ARG A 68 -2.44 7.63 -3.20
N PRO A 69 -2.73 8.92 -3.35
CA PRO A 69 -3.56 9.43 -4.44
C PRO A 69 -2.78 9.43 -5.77
N GLU A 70 -3.49 9.40 -6.90
CA GLU A 70 -2.88 9.34 -8.23
C GLU A 70 -1.93 10.50 -8.55
N ARG A 71 -2.18 11.70 -8.02
CA ARG A 71 -1.23 12.83 -8.13
C ARG A 71 0.18 12.52 -7.61
N CYS A 72 0.35 11.48 -6.79
CA CYS A 72 1.65 11.04 -6.28
C CYS A 72 2.34 9.99 -7.15
N ARG A 73 1.77 9.59 -8.29
CA ARG A 73 2.28 8.48 -9.11
C ARG A 73 3.74 8.60 -9.47
N ALA A 74 4.13 9.72 -10.09
CA ALA A 74 5.51 9.93 -10.54
C ALA A 74 6.50 9.83 -9.37
N ASP A 75 6.17 10.47 -8.25
CA ASP A 75 6.97 10.43 -7.02
C ASP A 75 7.08 9.01 -6.43
N THR A 76 5.98 8.26 -6.41
CA THR A 76 5.95 6.89 -5.90
C THR A 76 6.74 5.93 -6.80
N GLU A 77 6.58 6.01 -8.12
CA GLU A 77 7.30 5.17 -9.07
C GLU A 77 8.81 5.45 -9.03
N GLU A 78 9.19 6.73 -8.95
CA GLU A 78 10.58 7.14 -8.78
C GLU A 78 11.15 6.65 -7.44
N TRP A 79 10.40 6.76 -6.34
CA TRP A 79 10.81 6.25 -5.04
C TRP A 79 11.04 4.74 -5.04
N LEU A 80 10.15 3.96 -5.66
CA LEU A 80 10.28 2.50 -5.81
C LEU A 80 11.57 2.15 -6.59
N ARG A 81 11.81 2.85 -7.70
CA ARG A 81 13.00 2.66 -8.53
C ARG A 81 14.29 3.03 -7.80
N ALA A 82 14.31 4.18 -7.12
CA ALA A 82 15.48 4.67 -6.39
C ALA A 82 15.91 3.72 -5.26
N HIS A 83 14.97 3.02 -4.64
CA HIS A 83 15.24 2.05 -3.57
C HIS A 83 15.40 0.60 -4.09
N GLY A 84 15.38 0.40 -5.41
CA GLY A 84 15.62 -0.91 -6.03
C GLY A 84 14.56 -1.95 -5.66
N LEU A 85 13.30 -1.54 -5.64
CA LEU A 85 12.16 -2.47 -5.52
C LEU A 85 11.92 -3.15 -6.89
N PRO A 86 11.43 -4.40 -6.91
CA PRO A 86 11.12 -5.08 -8.17
C PRO A 86 10.07 -4.32 -8.99
N GLU A 87 10.16 -4.41 -10.31
CA GLU A 87 9.18 -3.77 -11.20
C GLU A 87 7.77 -4.38 -11.01
N GLY A 88 6.75 -3.54 -11.08
CA GLY A 88 5.36 -3.96 -10.99
C GLY A 88 4.40 -2.79 -11.13
N PRO A 89 3.15 -3.01 -11.59
CA PRO A 89 2.14 -1.97 -11.66
C PRO A 89 1.84 -1.37 -10.28
N VAL A 90 1.71 -0.05 -10.24
CA VAL A 90 1.24 0.68 -9.06
C VAL A 90 -0.22 1.04 -9.24
N ARG A 91 -1.09 0.45 -8.41
CA ARG A 91 -2.51 0.79 -8.32
C ARG A 91 -2.73 1.74 -7.14
N MET A 92 -3.10 2.97 -7.47
CA MET A 92 -3.25 4.06 -6.51
C MET A 92 -4.72 4.43 -6.33
N ARG A 93 -5.03 5.22 -5.30
CA ARG A 93 -6.37 5.79 -5.12
C ARG A 93 -6.57 6.96 -6.09
N ARG A 94 -7.74 7.06 -6.72
CA ARG A 94 -8.07 8.23 -7.56
C ARG A 94 -8.09 9.50 -6.71
N ASP A 95 -7.66 10.64 -7.26
CA ASP A 95 -7.48 11.89 -6.52
C ASP A 95 -8.71 12.41 -5.74
N HIS A 96 -9.91 12.07 -6.20
CA HIS A 96 -11.16 12.51 -5.59
C HIS A 96 -11.94 11.36 -4.93
N ASP A 97 -11.38 10.16 -4.88
CA ASP A 97 -12.01 9.03 -4.20
C ASP A 97 -11.79 9.14 -2.69
N ARG A 98 -12.88 9.40 -1.97
CA ARG A 98 -12.89 9.57 -0.51
C ARG A 98 -13.40 8.33 0.22
N ARG A 99 -13.46 7.18 -0.44
CA ARG A 99 -13.94 5.95 0.19
C ARG A 99 -12.86 5.35 1.11
N PRO A 100 -13.25 4.58 2.14
CA PRO A 100 -12.30 3.92 3.04
C PRO A 100 -11.27 3.04 2.31
N ALA A 101 -10.06 2.92 2.87
CA ALA A 101 -9.00 2.12 2.27
C ALA A 101 -9.40 0.64 2.21
N VAL A 102 -10.03 0.10 3.26
CA VAL A 102 -10.62 -1.25 3.26
C VAL A 102 -11.47 -1.50 2.02
N ARG A 103 -12.42 -0.60 1.74
CA ARG A 103 -13.34 -0.74 0.60
C ARG A 103 -12.57 -0.72 -0.73
N THR A 104 -11.71 0.27 -0.92
CA THR A 104 -10.99 0.46 -2.19
C THR A 104 -9.98 -0.66 -2.45
N LYS A 105 -9.25 -1.11 -1.43
CA LYS A 105 -8.31 -2.23 -1.52
C LYS A 105 -9.02 -3.56 -1.75
N LEU A 106 -10.13 -3.84 -1.07
CA LEU A 106 -10.92 -5.06 -1.33
C LEU A 106 -11.50 -5.11 -2.74
N GLU A 107 -12.06 -3.99 -3.23
CA GLU A 107 -12.54 -3.89 -4.61
C GLU A 107 -11.41 -4.17 -5.61
N ALA A 108 -10.20 -3.66 -5.36
CA ALA A 108 -9.03 -3.94 -6.18
C ALA A 108 -8.63 -5.42 -6.15
N LEU A 109 -8.50 -6.03 -4.97
CA LEU A 109 -8.12 -7.43 -4.78
C LEU A 109 -9.11 -8.39 -5.45
N ARG A 110 -10.42 -8.14 -5.31
CA ARG A 110 -11.46 -8.93 -5.97
C ARG A 110 -11.36 -8.84 -7.49
N GLY A 111 -11.08 -7.66 -8.02
CA GLY A 111 -10.82 -7.46 -9.44
C GLY A 111 -9.58 -8.23 -9.93
N LEU A 112 -8.49 -8.22 -9.15
CA LEU A 112 -7.27 -8.96 -9.49
C LEU A 112 -7.52 -10.47 -9.51
N ARG A 113 -8.22 -11.01 -8.50
CA ARG A 113 -8.56 -12.43 -8.38
C ARG A 113 -9.34 -12.96 -9.58
N ALA A 114 -10.12 -12.12 -10.26
CA ALA A 114 -10.85 -12.52 -11.46
C ALA A 114 -9.94 -12.81 -12.66
N THR A 115 -8.70 -12.32 -12.63
CA THR A 115 -7.75 -12.41 -13.75
C THR A 115 -6.51 -13.24 -13.42
N ARG A 116 -6.12 -13.31 -12.14
CA ARG A 116 -4.85 -13.91 -11.71
C ARG A 116 -4.91 -14.35 -10.26
N THR A 117 -4.22 -15.44 -9.93
CA THR A 117 -4.06 -15.88 -8.54
C THR A 117 -3.32 -14.79 -7.74
N VAL A 118 -3.90 -14.33 -6.64
CA VAL A 118 -3.23 -13.48 -5.66
C VAL A 118 -2.60 -14.38 -4.60
N ARG A 119 -1.27 -14.50 -4.61
CA ARG A 119 -0.51 -15.33 -3.67
C ARG A 119 -0.64 -14.81 -2.25
N MET A 120 -0.51 -13.49 -2.08
CA MET A 120 -0.62 -12.82 -0.79
C MET A 120 -0.92 -11.33 -0.96
N LEU A 121 -1.56 -10.76 0.06
CA LEU A 121 -1.58 -9.33 0.35
C LEU A 121 -0.66 -9.05 1.54
N VAL A 122 0.24 -8.09 1.41
CA VAL A 122 1.06 -7.56 2.50
C VAL A 122 0.59 -6.14 2.80
N ASP A 123 0.15 -5.90 4.02
CA ASP A 123 -0.45 -4.63 4.46
C ASP A 123 -0.21 -4.44 5.97
N ASP A 124 -0.16 -3.20 6.45
CA ASP A 124 -0.01 -2.89 7.88
C ASP A 124 -1.35 -2.54 8.55
N ASP A 125 -2.41 -2.30 7.77
CA ASP A 125 -3.72 -1.96 8.31
C ASP A 125 -4.49 -3.24 8.72
N PRO A 126 -4.71 -3.46 10.04
CA PRO A 126 -5.42 -4.65 10.52
C PRO A 126 -6.86 -4.74 10.02
N LEU A 127 -7.52 -3.62 9.69
CA LEU A 127 -8.87 -3.65 9.12
C LEU A 127 -8.84 -4.16 7.68
N VAL A 128 -7.85 -3.74 6.88
CA VAL A 128 -7.65 -4.23 5.52
C VAL A 128 -7.32 -5.73 5.55
N LEU A 129 -6.37 -6.14 6.39
CA LEU A 129 -5.97 -7.53 6.54
C LEU A 129 -7.15 -8.42 6.94
N GLY A 130 -7.91 -8.03 7.97
CA GLY A 130 -9.05 -8.82 8.46
C GLY A 130 -10.16 -8.97 7.41
N GLU A 131 -10.46 -7.91 6.66
CA GLU A 131 -11.46 -7.96 5.59
C GLU A 131 -10.97 -8.73 4.36
N ALA A 132 -9.68 -8.65 4.03
CA ALA A 132 -9.08 -9.45 2.96
C ALA A 132 -9.08 -10.95 3.31
N GLU A 133 -8.72 -11.30 4.55
CA GLU A 133 -8.76 -12.68 5.04
C GLU A 133 -10.19 -13.24 5.01
N ARG A 134 -11.19 -12.49 5.51
CA ARG A 134 -12.61 -12.86 5.40
C ARG A 134 -13.08 -13.05 3.95
N ALA A 135 -12.49 -12.32 3.01
CA ALA A 135 -12.78 -12.45 1.59
C ALA A 135 -12.02 -13.61 0.91
N GLY A 136 -11.22 -14.38 1.67
CA GLY A 136 -10.49 -15.56 1.22
C GLY A 136 -9.11 -15.28 0.64
N PHE A 137 -8.51 -14.12 0.91
CA PHE A 137 -7.13 -13.83 0.53
C PHE A 137 -6.17 -14.28 1.61
N ARG A 138 -5.02 -14.84 1.21
CA ARG A 138 -3.89 -14.99 2.11
C ARG A 138 -3.31 -13.61 2.41
N VAL A 139 -3.11 -13.32 3.68
CA VAL A 139 -2.56 -12.04 4.14
C VAL A 139 -1.26 -12.24 4.90
N VAL A 140 -0.40 -11.21 4.88
CA VAL A 140 0.82 -11.09 5.67
C VAL A 140 0.76 -9.73 6.35
N ALA A 141 0.76 -9.71 7.68
CA ALA A 141 0.76 -8.47 8.43
C ALA A 141 2.15 -7.85 8.42
N ALA A 142 2.25 -6.58 8.01
CA ALA A 142 3.48 -5.80 8.10
C ALA A 142 3.64 -5.22 9.52
N ASP A 143 4.05 -6.05 10.48
CA ASP A 143 4.24 -5.68 11.88
C ASP A 143 5.62 -5.05 12.19
N TRP A 144 6.47 -4.92 11.17
CA TRP A 144 7.78 -4.24 11.24
C TRP A 144 7.69 -2.72 11.11
N GLY A 145 6.61 -2.20 10.52
CA GLY A 145 6.40 -0.76 10.33
C GLY A 145 5.76 -0.09 11.56
N ARG A 146 6.05 1.20 11.77
CA ARG A 146 5.34 2.03 12.75
C ARG A 146 4.30 2.91 12.06
N THR A 147 3.09 2.39 11.87
CA THR A 147 1.99 3.19 11.36
C THR A 147 1.21 3.86 12.49
N SER A 148 1.04 5.18 12.40
CA SER A 148 0.29 5.93 13.40
C SER A 148 -1.20 5.54 13.41
N ALA A 149 -1.84 5.66 14.58
CA ALA A 149 -3.28 5.48 14.68
C ALA A 149 -4.05 6.57 13.90
N GLN A 150 -3.45 7.76 13.77
CA GLN A 150 -4.01 8.88 13.02
C GLN A 150 -4.08 8.58 11.53
N LEU A 151 -3.03 7.99 10.94
CA LEU A 151 -3.02 7.64 9.52
C LEU A 151 -4.14 6.64 9.21
N ARG A 152 -4.20 5.53 9.94
CA ARG A 152 -5.25 4.50 9.83
C ARG A 152 -6.65 5.10 10.00
N ALA A 153 -6.84 5.90 11.05
CA ALA A 153 -8.10 6.60 11.28
C ALA A 153 -8.50 7.53 10.13
N GLY A 154 -7.53 8.20 9.51
CA GLY A 154 -7.76 9.13 8.41
C GLY A 154 -8.15 8.42 7.12
N GLN A 155 -7.49 7.29 6.83
CA GLN A 155 -7.77 6.44 5.69
C GLN A 155 -9.18 5.83 5.78
N GLU A 156 -9.62 5.43 6.97
CA GLU A 156 -10.90 4.75 7.16
C GLU A 156 -12.09 5.68 7.45
N ARG A 157 -11.93 6.70 8.30
CA ARG A 157 -13.06 7.55 8.72
C ARG A 157 -13.27 8.77 7.85
N GLU A 158 -12.18 9.37 7.40
CA GLU A 158 -12.23 10.64 6.71
C GLU A 158 -12.14 10.46 5.19
N GLY A 159 -11.50 9.38 4.73
CA GLY A 159 -11.26 9.12 3.32
C GLY A 159 -10.53 10.27 2.63
N ARG A 160 -9.92 11.19 3.37
CA ARG A 160 -9.41 12.47 2.86
C ARG A 160 -7.99 12.39 2.31
N THR A 161 -7.60 11.20 1.90
CA THR A 161 -6.29 10.94 1.34
C THR A 161 -6.30 11.30 -0.15
#